data_AF-A0A927UQY8-F1
#
_entry.id   AF-A0A927UQY8-F1
#
_cell.length_a   1.000
_cell.length_b   1.000
_cell.length_c   1.000
_cell.angle_alpha   90.00
_cell.angle_beta   90.00
_cell.angle_gamma   90.00
#
_symmetry.space_group_name_H-M   'P 1'
#
loop_
_entity.id
_entity.type
_entity.pdbx_description
1 polymer ?
#
loop_
_entity_poly.entity_id
_entity_poly.type
_entity_poly.pdbx_seq_one_letter_code
_entity_poly.pdbx_strand_id
1 'polypeptide(L)'
;MGRKSVTNTDYNLEVGQRIMTLRRSQSPKMSRQRLAETLGYSEGNTVFYWENGRSPVPADVIVKIANLFNVNVDYLLGDDPDETDEYLSIIKESLDDIAIANAKLVPYLEKSIQNAINVINDDFTTYMEKSVRNAIELFAILDEKEGVC
;
A
#
# COMPACT_ATOMS: atom_id res chain seq x y z
N MET A 1 -14.95 -4.35 -20.86
CA MET A 1 -15.44 -5.21 -19.75
C MET A 1 -16.96 -5.10 -19.68
N GLY A 2 -17.69 -6.22 -19.75
CA GLY A 2 -19.16 -6.21 -19.60
C GLY A 2 -19.54 -6.00 -18.13
N ARG A 3 -20.48 -5.08 -17.85
CA ARG A 3 -21.13 -5.03 -16.53
C ARG A 3 -21.80 -6.39 -16.31
N LYS A 4 -21.42 -7.09 -15.25
CA LYS A 4 -22.19 -8.24 -14.77
C LYS A 4 -23.61 -7.75 -14.49
N SER A 5 -24.62 -8.50 -14.92
CA SER A 5 -26.00 -8.24 -14.52
C SER A 5 -26.11 -8.48 -13.01
N VAL A 6 -26.07 -7.41 -12.22
CA VAL A 6 -26.29 -7.46 -10.77
C VAL A 6 -27.70 -8.01 -10.57
N THR A 7 -27.84 -9.17 -9.92
CA THR A 7 -29.17 -9.66 -9.56
C THR A 7 -29.70 -8.82 -8.40
N ASN A 8 -31.02 -8.63 -8.27
CA ASN A 8 -31.61 -7.86 -7.17
C ASN A 8 -31.15 -8.38 -5.78
N THR A 9 -30.79 -9.65 -5.67
CA THR A 9 -30.26 -10.26 -4.45
C THR A 9 -28.84 -9.77 -4.13
N ASP A 10 -27.98 -9.64 -5.14
CA ASP A 10 -26.59 -9.18 -4.96
C ASP A 10 -26.56 -7.72 -4.48
N TYR A 11 -27.41 -6.87 -5.07
CA TYR A 11 -27.57 -5.48 -4.66
C TYR A 11 -28.03 -5.35 -3.20
N ASN A 12 -29.10 -6.06 -2.83
CA ASN A 12 -29.62 -6.01 -1.46
C ASN A 12 -28.59 -6.51 -0.44
N LEU A 13 -27.79 -7.52 -0.81
CA LEU A 13 -26.73 -8.03 0.04
C LEU A 13 -25.62 -6.99 0.25
N GLU A 14 -25.24 -6.27 -0.79
CA GLU A 14 -24.22 -5.21 -0.71
C GLU A 14 -24.66 -4.08 0.23
N VAL A 15 -25.86 -3.52 0.02
CA VAL A 15 -26.46 -2.50 0.90
C VAL A 15 -26.53 -3.02 2.34
N GLY A 16 -26.99 -4.27 2.51
CA GLY A 16 -27.06 -4.94 3.80
C GLY A 16 -25.71 -5.07 4.52
N GLN A 17 -24.64 -5.39 3.79
CA GLN A 17 -23.30 -5.50 4.35
C GLN A 17 -22.75 -4.14 4.80
N ARG A 18 -22.99 -3.07 4.05
CA ARG A 18 -22.59 -1.71 4.44
C ARG A 18 -23.29 -1.29 5.75
N ILE A 19 -24.59 -1.56 5.87
CA ILE A 19 -25.36 -1.35 7.11
C ILE A 19 -24.79 -2.17 8.27
N MET A 20 -24.46 -3.45 8.03
CA MET A 20 -23.85 -4.32 9.04
C MET A 20 -22.52 -3.75 9.56
N THR A 21 -21.68 -3.25 8.65
CA THR A 21 -20.39 -2.65 8.97
C THR A 21 -20.55 -1.42 9.85
N LEU A 22 -21.41 -0.47 9.45
CA LEU A 22 -21.68 0.76 10.22
C LEU A 22 -22.23 0.47 11.62
N ARG A 23 -23.12 -0.52 11.74
CA ARG A 23 -23.66 -0.95 13.04
C ARG A 23 -22.57 -1.56 13.92
N ARG A 24 -21.68 -2.38 13.35
CA ARG A 24 -20.62 -3.08 14.09
C ARG A 24 -19.45 -2.19 14.47
N SER A 25 -19.22 -1.09 13.75
CA SER A 25 -18.15 -0.13 14.04
C SER A 25 -18.45 0.83 15.19
N GLN A 26 -19.71 0.87 15.67
CA GLN A 26 -20.08 1.68 16.82
C GLN A 26 -19.38 1.22 18.11
N SER A 27 -19.15 2.16 19.04
CA SER A 27 -18.61 1.89 20.37
C SER A 27 -19.57 2.40 21.45
N PRO A 28 -20.25 1.51 22.21
CA PRO A 28 -20.20 0.05 22.13
C PRO A 28 -20.86 -0.47 20.84
N LYS A 29 -20.47 -1.68 20.43
CA LYS A 29 -21.01 -2.37 19.25
C LYS A 29 -22.54 -2.41 19.29
N MET A 30 -23.18 -1.88 18.26
CA MET A 30 -24.65 -1.81 18.22
C MET A 30 -25.24 -3.18 17.85
N SER A 31 -26.30 -3.61 18.54
CA SER A 31 -27.03 -4.85 18.22
C SER A 31 -28.06 -4.61 17.11
N ARG A 32 -28.51 -5.68 16.43
CA ARG A 32 -29.58 -5.57 15.41
C ARG A 32 -30.89 -5.06 16.02
N GLN A 33 -31.21 -5.55 17.22
CA GLN A 33 -32.39 -5.10 17.97
C GLN A 33 -32.33 -3.61 18.26
N ARG A 34 -31.17 -3.10 18.71
CA ARG A 34 -30.98 -1.68 18.98
C ARG A 34 -31.12 -0.82 17.71
N LEU A 35 -30.58 -1.29 16.58
CA LEU A 35 -30.74 -0.59 15.31
C LEU A 35 -32.22 -0.57 14.88
N ALA A 36 -32.93 -1.69 14.99
CA ALA A 36 -34.35 -1.78 14.69
C ALA A 36 -35.17 -0.79 15.53
N GLU A 37 -34.98 -0.80 16.85
CA GLU A 37 -35.66 0.11 17.78
C GLU A 37 -35.38 1.58 17.46
N THR A 38 -34.12 1.92 17.14
CA THR A 38 -33.72 3.28 16.75
C THR A 38 -34.44 3.75 15.47
N LEU A 39 -34.74 2.82 14.56
CA LEU A 39 -35.44 3.07 13.31
C LEU A 39 -36.97 2.95 13.42
N GLY A 40 -37.50 2.66 14.61
CA GLY A 40 -38.94 2.52 14.86
C GLY A 40 -39.51 1.12 14.56
N TYR A 41 -38.67 0.10 14.49
CA TYR A 41 -39.07 -1.31 14.30
C TYR A 41 -38.98 -2.09 15.60
N SER A 42 -39.99 -2.92 15.86
CA SER A 42 -40.05 -3.74 17.08
C SER A 42 -39.08 -4.93 17.06
N GLU A 43 -38.73 -5.43 15.87
CA GLU A 43 -38.00 -6.70 15.71
C GLU A 43 -36.65 -6.52 15.01
N GLY A 44 -35.58 -7.02 15.65
CA GLY A 44 -34.25 -7.11 15.06
C GLY A 44 -34.14 -8.04 13.85
N ASN A 45 -35.15 -8.88 13.59
CA ASN A 45 -35.22 -9.74 12.40
C ASN A 45 -35.29 -8.93 11.11
N THR A 46 -35.95 -7.76 11.13
CA THR A 46 -36.01 -6.86 9.98
C THR A 46 -34.61 -6.45 9.53
N VAL A 47 -33.77 -6.04 10.49
CA VAL A 47 -32.36 -5.70 10.23
C VAL A 47 -31.57 -6.94 9.77
N PHE A 48 -31.85 -8.12 10.33
CA PHE A 48 -31.22 -9.36 9.85
C PHE A 48 -31.54 -9.65 8.38
N TYR A 49 -32.78 -9.46 7.94
CA TYR A 49 -33.15 -9.70 6.55
C TYR A 49 -32.45 -8.72 5.60
N TRP A 50 -32.36 -7.44 5.98
CA TRP A 50 -31.58 -6.44 5.25
C TRP A 50 -30.10 -6.83 5.17
N GLU A 51 -29.47 -7.10 6.31
CA GLU A 51 -28.04 -7.42 6.39
C GLU A 51 -27.62 -8.69 5.61
N ASN A 52 -28.56 -9.58 5.31
CA ASN A 52 -28.32 -10.80 4.56
C ASN A 52 -28.90 -10.76 3.14
N GLY A 53 -29.33 -9.59 2.66
CA GLY A 53 -29.89 -9.41 1.32
C GLY A 53 -31.21 -10.16 1.07
N ARG A 54 -31.88 -10.64 2.13
CA ARG A 54 -33.14 -11.40 2.03
C ARG A 54 -34.34 -10.52 1.73
N SER A 55 -34.25 -9.23 2.04
CA SER A 55 -35.25 -8.22 1.68
C SER A 55 -34.57 -6.89 1.38
N PRO A 56 -35.11 -6.08 0.47
CA PRO A 56 -34.61 -4.73 0.24
C PRO A 56 -34.83 -3.85 1.47
N VAL A 57 -33.99 -2.83 1.61
CA VAL A 57 -34.16 -1.77 2.60
C VAL A 57 -35.07 -0.70 2.01
N PRO A 58 -36.16 -0.29 2.68
CA PRO A 58 -37.00 0.81 2.19
C PRO A 58 -36.21 2.11 2.04
N ALA A 59 -36.49 2.90 1.00
CA ALA A 59 -35.73 4.12 0.71
C ALA A 59 -35.74 5.14 1.87
N ASP A 60 -36.86 5.29 2.57
CA ASP A 60 -36.96 6.17 3.74
C ASP A 60 -36.10 5.69 4.91
N VAL A 61 -35.94 4.37 5.04
CA VAL A 61 -35.05 3.75 6.04
C VAL A 61 -33.59 3.94 5.67
N ILE A 62 -33.23 3.85 4.39
CA ILE A 62 -31.86 4.12 3.93
C ILE A 62 -31.45 5.54 4.32
N VAL A 63 -32.31 6.54 4.10
CA VAL A 63 -32.06 7.93 4.52
C VAL A 63 -31.90 8.04 6.04
N LYS A 64 -32.75 7.35 6.82
CA LYS A 64 -32.63 7.34 8.29
C LYS A 64 -31.31 6.72 8.75
N ILE A 65 -30.89 5.62 8.13
CA ILE A 65 -29.62 4.95 8.45
C ILE A 65 -28.43 5.82 8.08
N ALA A 66 -28.47 6.48 6.92
CA ALA A 66 -27.44 7.42 6.46
C ALA A 66 -27.24 8.54 7.47
N ASN A 67 -28.35 9.17 7.90
CA ASN A 67 -28.34 10.21 8.92
C ASN A 67 -27.88 9.69 10.29
N LEU A 68 -28.32 8.49 10.70
CA LEU A 68 -27.95 7.89 11.98
C LEU A 68 -26.44 7.65 12.10
N PHE A 69 -25.80 7.25 11.00
CA PHE A 69 -24.36 6.95 10.97
C PHE A 69 -23.51 8.06 10.37
N ASN A 70 -24.10 9.19 10.00
CA ASN A 70 -23.45 10.34 9.37
C ASN A 70 -22.64 9.94 8.11
N VAL A 71 -23.29 9.20 7.21
CA VAL A 71 -22.75 8.81 5.90
C VAL A 71 -23.67 9.29 4.78
N ASN A 72 -23.18 9.33 3.54
CA ASN A 72 -24.00 9.64 2.38
C ASN A 72 -24.93 8.47 2.02
N VAL A 73 -26.09 8.79 1.43
CA VAL A 73 -27.01 7.77 0.91
C VAL A 73 -26.34 6.97 -0.21
N ASP A 74 -25.56 7.62 -1.06
CA ASP A 74 -24.83 6.98 -2.18
C ASP A 74 -23.84 5.92 -1.67
N TYR A 75 -23.20 6.20 -0.52
CA TYR A 75 -22.38 5.20 0.18
C TYR A 75 -23.21 3.99 0.63
N LEU A 76 -24.45 4.13 1.06
CA LEU A 76 -25.26 2.95 1.41
C LEU A 76 -25.72 2.18 0.17
N LEU A 77 -25.97 2.87 -0.93
CA LEU A 77 -26.59 2.31 -2.15
C LEU A 77 -25.60 1.63 -3.10
N GLY A 78 -24.30 1.72 -2.88
CA GLY A 78 -23.33 1.15 -3.83
C GLY A 78 -22.91 2.09 -4.96
N ASP A 79 -23.38 3.34 -4.94
CA ASP A 79 -23.08 4.37 -5.96
C ASP A 79 -21.92 5.28 -5.56
N ASP A 80 -21.26 5.01 -4.43
CA ASP A 80 -19.88 5.44 -4.31
C ASP A 80 -19.14 4.71 -5.45
N PRO A 81 -18.59 5.42 -6.47
CA PRO A 81 -17.49 4.80 -7.18
C PRO A 81 -16.55 4.31 -6.08
N ASP A 82 -15.93 3.16 -6.26
CA ASP A 82 -14.70 2.94 -5.54
C ASP A 82 -13.80 4.15 -5.91
N GLU A 83 -13.87 5.27 -5.16
CA GLU A 83 -13.02 6.45 -5.37
C GLU A 83 -11.57 5.98 -5.27
N THR A 84 -11.37 4.92 -4.49
CA THR A 84 -10.18 4.09 -4.49
C THR A 84 -9.77 3.65 -5.91
N ASP A 85 -10.62 3.04 -6.72
CA ASP A 85 -10.20 2.47 -8.01
C ASP A 85 -9.92 3.51 -9.09
N GLU A 86 -10.71 4.58 -9.19
CA GLU A 86 -10.44 5.66 -10.15
C GLU A 86 -9.16 6.42 -9.76
N TYR A 87 -9.03 6.81 -8.49
CA TYR A 87 -7.85 7.50 -7.98
C TYR A 87 -6.60 6.58 -8.02
N LEU A 88 -6.74 5.29 -7.72
CA LEU A 88 -5.67 4.30 -7.85
C LEU A 88 -5.25 4.10 -9.30
N SER A 89 -6.16 4.18 -10.27
CA SER A 89 -5.81 4.04 -11.69
C SER A 89 -4.89 5.19 -12.15
N ILE A 90 -5.21 6.42 -11.75
CA ILE A 90 -4.41 7.62 -12.03
C ILE A 90 -3.04 7.54 -11.32
N ILE A 91 -3.02 7.10 -10.06
CA ILE A 91 -1.78 6.92 -9.31
C ILE A 91 -0.91 5.84 -9.96
N LYS A 92 -1.48 4.70 -10.36
CA LYS A 92 -0.75 3.60 -10.99
C LYS A 92 -0.12 4.04 -12.31
N GLU A 93 -0.86 4.74 -13.15
CA GLU A 93 -0.34 5.28 -14.42
C GLU A 93 0.86 6.21 -14.16
N SER A 94 0.76 7.09 -13.15
CA SER A 94 1.86 7.99 -12.77
C SER A 94 3.07 7.25 -12.16
N LEU A 95 2.86 6.12 -11.48
CA LEU A 95 3.93 5.32 -10.88
C LEU A 95 4.74 4.53 -11.92
N ASP A 96 4.10 4.08 -13.01
CA ASP A 96 4.78 3.34 -14.07
C ASP A 96 5.82 4.22 -14.80
N ASP A 97 5.49 5.48 -15.08
CA ASP A 97 6.42 6.44 -15.69
C ASP A 97 7.65 6.70 -14.80
N ILE A 98 7.44 6.82 -13.48
CA ILE A 98 8.52 6.99 -12.49
C ILE A 98 9.37 5.72 -12.44
N ALA A 99 8.76 4.54 -12.44
CA ALA A 99 9.46 3.26 -12.43
C ALA A 99 10.34 3.10 -13.68
N ILE A 100 9.83 3.48 -14.86
CA ILE A 100 10.58 3.45 -16.12
C ILE A 100 11.76 4.44 -16.08
N ALA A 101 11.55 5.66 -15.57
CA ALA A 101 12.62 6.64 -15.43
C ALA A 101 13.73 6.16 -14.48
N ASN A 102 13.35 5.58 -13.33
CA ASN A 102 14.29 5.01 -12.36
C ASN A 102 15.05 3.82 -12.96
N ALA A 103 14.36 2.91 -13.65
CA ALA A 103 14.99 1.77 -14.31
C ALA A 103 16.04 2.19 -15.36
N LYS A 104 15.87 3.36 -15.99
CA LYS A 104 16.87 3.95 -16.88
C LYS A 104 18.02 4.62 -16.13
N LEU A 105 17.74 5.34 -15.04
CA LEU A 105 18.76 6.12 -14.31
C LEU A 105 19.67 5.28 -13.41
N VAL A 106 19.10 4.28 -12.72
CA VAL A 106 19.84 3.43 -11.76
C VAL A 106 21.09 2.80 -12.38
N PRO A 107 21.06 2.19 -13.59
CA PRO A 107 22.25 1.62 -14.22
C PRO A 107 23.37 2.65 -14.48
N TYR A 108 23.02 3.90 -14.82
CA TYR A 108 24.02 4.95 -15.02
C TYR A 108 24.66 5.37 -13.70
N LEU A 109 23.88 5.45 -12.62
CA LEU A 109 24.39 5.76 -11.28
C LEU A 109 25.29 4.65 -10.77
N GLU A 110 24.87 3.39 -10.88
CA GLU A 110 25.67 2.21 -10.52
C GLU A 110 27.01 2.20 -11.26
N LYS A 111 26.98 2.43 -12.57
CA LYS A 111 28.21 2.50 -13.37
C LYS A 111 29.13 3.64 -12.94
N SER A 112 28.56 4.81 -12.62
CA SER A 112 29.34 5.97 -12.18
C SER A 112 29.99 5.73 -10.81
N ILE A 113 29.26 5.10 -9.87
CA ILE A 113 29.77 4.69 -8.57
C ILE A 113 30.89 3.67 -8.73
N GLN A 114 30.70 2.65 -9.58
CA GLN A 114 31.71 1.64 -9.80
C GLN A 114 33.00 2.22 -10.40
N ASN A 115 32.88 3.17 -11.31
CA ASN A 115 34.04 3.87 -11.86
C ASN A 115 34.80 4.65 -10.79
N ALA A 116 34.10 5.37 -9.91
CA ALA A 116 34.73 6.10 -8.81
C ALA A 116 35.47 5.15 -7.84
N ILE A 117 34.86 4.01 -7.51
CA ILE A 117 35.51 2.96 -6.70
C ILE A 117 36.80 2.46 -7.35
N ASN A 118 36.76 2.19 -8.66
CA ASN A 118 37.93 1.69 -9.38
C ASN A 118 39.09 2.69 -9.34
N VAL A 119 38.83 3.99 -9.58
CA VAL A 119 39.86 5.03 -9.51
C VAL A 119 40.49 5.10 -8.10
N ILE A 120 39.66 5.08 -7.05
CA ILE A 120 40.14 5.11 -5.66
C ILE A 120 41.02 3.89 -5.36
N ASN A 121 40.60 2.71 -5.81
CA ASN A 121 41.34 1.47 -5.59
C ASN A 121 42.67 1.43 -6.35
N ASP A 122 42.72 1.96 -7.58
CA ASP A 122 43.93 2.02 -8.39
C ASP A 122 44.98 2.94 -7.74
N ASP A 123 44.57 4.12 -7.27
CA ASP A 123 45.45 5.07 -6.56
C ASP A 123 46.00 4.45 -5.26
N PHE A 124 45.13 3.80 -4.48
CA PHE A 124 45.54 3.12 -3.25
C PHE A 124 46.49 1.96 -3.51
N THR A 125 46.21 1.14 -4.53
CA THR A 125 47.06 -0.01 -4.91
C THR A 125 48.45 0.46 -5.32
N THR A 126 48.54 1.51 -6.15
CA THR A 126 49.80 2.10 -6.60
C THR A 126 50.64 2.59 -5.42
N TYR A 127 50.02 3.24 -4.44
CA TYR A 127 50.70 3.70 -3.23
C TYR A 127 51.24 2.54 -2.38
N MET A 128 50.43 1.49 -2.19
CA MET A 128 50.83 0.31 -1.41
C MET A 128 51.99 -0.44 -2.07
N GLU A 129 51.96 -0.62 -3.39
CA GLU A 129 53.05 -1.25 -4.15
C GLU A 129 54.37 -0.48 -4.01
N LYS A 130 54.33 0.85 -4.11
CA LYS A 130 55.52 1.70 -3.91
C LYS A 130 56.05 1.59 -2.49
N SER A 131 55.18 1.55 -1.49
CA SER A 131 55.55 1.43 -0.09
C SER A 131 56.23 0.09 0.22
N VAL A 132 55.68 -1.02 -0.31
CA VAL A 132 56.27 -2.37 -0.18
C VAL A 132 57.63 -2.44 -0.89
N ARG A 133 57.74 -1.90 -2.10
CA ARG A 133 59.00 -1.84 -2.84
C ARG A 133 60.10 -1.14 -2.04
N ASN A 134 59.79 0.04 -1.50
CA ASN A 134 60.74 0.80 -0.69
C ASN A 134 61.20 0.02 0.56
N ALA A 135 60.29 -0.74 1.18
CA ALA A 135 60.63 -1.56 2.35
C ALA A 135 61.56 -2.72 2.00
N ILE A 136 61.34 -3.39 0.87
CA ILE A 136 62.22 -4.46 0.35
C ILE A 136 63.61 -3.89 0.02
N GLU A 137 63.67 -2.74 -0.64
CA GLU A 137 64.93 -2.07 -0.97
C GLU A 137 65.73 -1.71 0.29
N LEU A 138 65.06 -1.19 1.33
CA LEU A 138 65.72 -0.88 2.60
C LEU A 138 66.26 -2.15 3.28
N PHE A 139 65.49 -3.24 3.29
CA PHE A 139 65.89 -4.50 3.89
C PHE A 139 67.12 -5.10 3.17
N ALA A 140 67.13 -5.10 1.83
CA ALA A 140 68.28 -5.56 1.05
C ALA A 140 69.56 -4.76 1.36
N ILE A 141 69.44 -3.43 1.50
CA ILE A 141 70.58 -2.56 1.90
C ILE A 141 71.08 -2.89 3.32
N LEU A 142 70.18 -3.27 4.23
CA LEU A 142 70.56 -3.64 5.60
C LEU A 142 71.25 -5.01 5.64
N ASP A 143 70.75 -6.01 4.90
CA ASP A 143 71.38 -7.34 4.78
C ASP A 143 72.81 -7.24 4.21
N GLU A 144 73.03 -6.39 3.19
CA GLU A 144 74.36 -6.15 2.61
C GLU A 144 75.34 -5.50 3.61
N LYS A 145 74.84 -4.71 4.57
CA LYS A 145 75.67 -4.06 5.59
C LYS A 145 76.01 -4.97 6.77
N GLU A 146 75.16 -5.93 7.10
CA GLU A 146 75.41 -6.90 8.18
C GLU A 146 76.27 -8.09 7.73
N GLY A 147 76.33 -8.39 6.42
CA GLY A 147 77.18 -9.44 5.83
C GLY A 147 78.67 -9.11 5.69
N VAL A 148 79.13 -7.96 6.21
CA VAL A 148 80.55 -7.56 6.23
C VAL A 148 81.14 -7.86 7.61
N CYS A 149 81.44 -9.13 7.85
CA CYS A 149 82.40 -9.67 8.83
C CYS A 149 82.92 -11.02 8.34
#